data_AF-A0A392QQX8-F1
#
_entry.id   AF-A0A392QQX8-F1
#
_cell.length_a   1.000
_cell.length_b   1.000
_cell.length_c   1.000
_cell.angle_alpha   90.00
_cell.angle_beta   90.00
_cell.angle_gamma   90.00
#
_symmetry.space_group_name_H-M   'P 1'
#
loop_
_entity.id
_entity.type
_entity.pdbx_description
1 polymer ?
#
loop_
_entity_poly.entity_id
_entity_poly.type
_entity_poly.pdbx_seq_one_letter_code
_entity_poly.pdbx_strand_id
1 'polypeptide(L)'
;FIVGLEATGFGLAELHNLSLGGKLHIKGLENVSNVRDAREANLIGKKELSHLYLSWGGDANSRGSGPGVEQVLEALEPHTATVSDFLHLVNYHV
;
A
#
# COMPACT_ATOMS: atom_id res chain seq x y z
N PHE A 1 5.17 7.85 1.58
CA PHE A 1 3.99 7.73 2.44
C PHE A 1 4.20 6.58 3.41
N ILE A 2 3.92 6.78 4.70
CA ILE A 2 4.11 5.77 5.74
C ILE A 2 2.76 5.52 6.38
N VAL A 3 2.27 4.28 6.27
CA VAL A 3 1.04 3.82 6.90
C VAL A 3 1.37 3.41 8.34
N GLY A 4 0.62 3.89 9.32
CA GLY A 4 0.85 3.57 10.73
C GLY A 4 -0.43 3.40 11.53
N LEU A 5 -0.31 2.74 12.69
CA LEU A 5 -1.42 2.28 13.54
C LEU A 5 -2.00 3.37 14.46
N GLU A 6 -1.20 4.35 14.89
CA GLU A 6 -1.56 5.73 15.33
C GLU A 6 -0.35 6.40 16.02
N ALA A 7 -0.44 7.72 16.24
CA ALA A 7 0.54 8.72 16.71
C ALA A 7 1.48 9.34 15.66
N THR A 8 1.87 8.63 14.59
CA THR A 8 2.77 9.20 13.54
C THR A 8 2.48 8.75 12.10
N GLY A 9 1.50 7.86 11.90
CA GLY A 9 1.17 7.28 10.59
C GLY A 9 -0.06 7.91 9.95
N PHE A 10 -0.14 7.79 8.63
CA PHE A 10 -1.26 8.29 7.82
C PHE A 10 -2.12 7.12 7.32
N GLY A 11 -3.43 7.33 7.23
CA GLY A 11 -4.36 6.37 6.66
C GLY A 11 -4.31 6.39 5.12
N LEU A 12 -4.43 5.24 4.46
CA LEU A 12 -4.36 5.18 2.99
C LEU A 12 -5.42 6.05 2.30
N ALA A 13 -6.58 6.24 2.92
CA ALA A 13 -7.64 7.13 2.42
C ALA A 13 -7.17 8.59 2.25
N GLU A 14 -6.14 9.03 2.97
CA GLU A 14 -5.60 10.40 2.83
C GLU A 14 -4.95 10.63 1.47
N LEU A 15 -4.48 9.58 0.79
CA LEU A 15 -3.96 9.66 -0.57
C LEU A 15 -5.03 10.10 -1.58
N HIS A 16 -6.32 9.91 -1.27
CA HIS A 16 -7.44 10.29 -2.13
C HIS A 16 -7.36 11.76 -2.54
N ASN A 17 -7.09 12.65 -1.58
CA ASN A 17 -7.14 14.09 -1.77
C ASN A 17 -5.83 14.70 -2.30
N LEU A 18 -4.79 13.88 -2.50
CA LEU A 18 -3.48 14.35 -2.95
C LEU A 18 -3.34 14.29 -4.47
N SER A 19 -2.85 15.35 -5.08
CA SER A 19 -2.39 15.34 -6.47
C SER A 19 -1.01 14.68 -6.54
N LEU A 20 -0.99 13.37 -6.72
CA LEU A 20 0.23 12.56 -6.74
C LEU A 20 0.70 12.37 -8.18
N GLY A 21 1.99 12.63 -8.40
CA GLY A 21 2.67 12.40 -9.68
C GLY A 21 4.11 11.93 -9.48
N GLY A 22 4.75 11.45 -10.55
CA GLY A 22 6.10 10.93 -10.48
C GLY A 22 6.18 9.63 -9.68
N LYS A 23 7.01 9.59 -8.62
CA LYS A 23 7.28 8.36 -7.86
C LYS A 23 6.61 8.41 -6.48
N LEU A 24 5.85 7.39 -6.13
CA LEU A 24 5.26 7.21 -4.80
C LEU A 24 5.80 5.92 -4.17
N HIS A 25 6.29 6.03 -2.93
CA HIS A 25 6.64 4.88 -2.10
C HIS A 25 5.69 4.83 -0.90
N ILE A 26 4.91 3.75 -0.79
CA ILE A 26 4.06 3.43 0.36
C ILE A 26 4.76 2.36 1.19
N LYS A 27 5.00 2.65 2.47
CA LYS A 27 5.62 1.74 3.44
C LYS A 27 4.67 1.46 4.58
N GLY A 28 4.82 0.32 5.24
CA GLY A 28 4.05 -0.03 6.43
C GLY A 28 2.67 -0.63 6.11
N LEU A 29 2.52 -1.30 4.96
CA LEU A 29 1.23 -1.85 4.53
C LEU A 29 0.64 -2.91 5.49
N GLU A 30 1.46 -3.49 6.37
CA GLU A 30 1.05 -4.31 7.51
C GLU A 30 0.17 -3.58 8.51
N ASN A 31 0.23 -2.24 8.54
CA ASN A 31 -0.55 -1.40 9.44
C ASN A 31 -1.94 -1.06 8.88
N VAL A 32 -2.27 -1.54 7.68
CA VAL A 32 -3.61 -1.34 7.10
C VAL A 32 -4.61 -2.18 7.87
N SER A 33 -5.47 -1.52 8.64
CA SER A 33 -6.52 -2.17 9.42
C SER A 33 -7.80 -2.42 8.61
N ASN A 34 -8.01 -1.67 7.53
CA ASN A 34 -9.22 -1.73 6.71
C ASN A 34 -8.89 -1.67 5.20
N VAL A 35 -9.36 -2.66 4.44
CA VAL A 35 -9.23 -2.73 2.98
C VAL A 35 -9.91 -1.55 2.28
N ARG A 36 -10.97 -1.00 2.90
CA ARG A 36 -11.70 0.14 2.36
C ARG A 36 -10.79 1.36 2.18
N ASP A 37 -9.90 1.63 3.13
CA ASP A 37 -8.99 2.78 3.07
C ASP A 37 -8.00 2.65 1.92
N ALA A 38 -7.55 1.43 1.63
CA ALA A 38 -6.73 1.13 0.46
C ALA A 38 -7.47 1.43 -0.84
N ARG A 39 -8.76 1.07 -0.93
CA ARG A 39 -9.61 1.39 -2.08
C ARG A 39 -9.84 2.90 -2.23
N GLU A 40 -10.04 3.61 -1.12
CA GLU A 40 -10.27 5.05 -1.12
C GLU A 40 -9.03 5.84 -1.58
N ALA A 41 -7.82 5.30 -1.41
CA ALA A 41 -6.58 5.89 -1.93
C ALA A 41 -6.64 6.18 -3.44
N ASN A 42 -7.43 5.42 -4.20
CA ASN A 42 -7.73 5.63 -5.62
C ASN A 42 -6.44 5.82 -6.46
N LEU A 43 -5.47 4.91 -6.32
CA LEU A 43 -4.19 5.01 -7.02
C LEU A 43 -4.35 4.90 -8.54
N ILE A 44 -5.33 4.13 -9.02
CA ILE A 44 -5.70 4.07 -10.44
C ILE A 44 -6.10 5.45 -11.01
N GLY A 45 -6.70 6.31 -10.18
CA GLY A 45 -7.06 7.67 -10.56
C GLY A 45 -5.88 8.65 -10.61
N LYS A 46 -4.71 8.28 -10.08
CA LYS A 46 -3.50 9.12 -10.05
C LYS A 46 -2.70 8.99 -11.34
N LYS A 47 -3.25 9.51 -12.44
CA LYS A 47 -2.70 9.35 -13.80
C LYS A 47 -1.27 9.91 -13.98
N GLU A 48 -0.88 10.90 -13.19
CA GLU A 48 0.46 11.50 -13.24
C GLU A 48 1.52 10.65 -12.50
N LEU A 49 1.11 9.56 -11.84
CA LEU A 49 1.99 8.67 -11.10
C LEU A 49 2.72 7.72 -12.05
N SER A 50 4.04 7.90 -12.17
CA SER A 50 4.90 7.12 -13.05
C SER A 50 5.54 5.90 -12.39
N HIS A 51 5.66 5.85 -11.07
CA HIS A 51 6.18 4.68 -10.35
C HIS A 51 5.48 4.52 -9.01
N LEU A 52 5.13 3.28 -8.69
CA LEU A 52 4.62 2.91 -7.38
C LEU A 52 5.53 1.86 -6.74
N TYR A 53 5.97 2.15 -5.53
CA TYR A 53 6.73 1.22 -4.69
C TYR A 53 5.90 0.91 -3.46
N LEU A 54 5.71 -0.38 -3.18
CA LEU A 54 4.95 -0.87 -2.04
C LEU A 54 5.89 -1.64 -1.11
N SER A 55 5.78 -1.42 0.19
CA SER A 55 6.61 -2.13 1.17
C SER A 55 5.79 -2.55 2.38
N TRP A 56 5.92 -3.83 2.66
CA TRP A 56 5.53 -4.46 3.92
C TRP A 56 6.73 -4.51 4.86
N GLY A 57 6.50 -4.27 6.14
CA GLY A 57 7.44 -4.51 7.21
C GLY A 57 7.71 -6.00 7.43
N GLY A 58 8.78 -6.28 8.18
CA GLY A 58 9.22 -7.63 8.52
C GLY A 58 8.33 -8.25 9.59
N ASP A 59 7.13 -8.66 9.20
CA ASP A 59 6.35 -9.78 9.73
C ASP A 59 4.95 -9.75 9.08
N ALA A 60 4.89 -9.77 7.74
CA ALA A 60 3.64 -9.97 7.00
C ALA A 60 2.91 -11.29 7.38
N ASN A 61 3.63 -12.21 8.04
CA ASN A 61 3.13 -13.47 8.58
C ASN A 61 2.73 -13.40 10.07
N SER A 62 2.92 -12.27 10.76
CA SER A 62 2.25 -12.07 12.04
C SER A 62 0.75 -11.95 11.72
N ARG A 63 0.02 -13.05 11.94
CA ARG A 63 -1.43 -13.17 11.74
C ARG A 63 -2.19 -12.25 12.71
N GLY A 64 -1.97 -10.94 12.60
CA GLY A 64 -2.88 -9.94 13.15
C GLY A 64 -4.22 -10.05 12.44
N SER A 65 -5.28 -9.63 13.12
CA SER A 65 -6.67 -9.63 12.63
C SER A 65 -6.94 -8.69 11.44
N GLY A 66 -5.89 -8.22 10.76
CA GLY A 66 -5.96 -7.30 9.63
C GLY A 66 -6.18 -8.04 8.30
N PRO A 67 -6.46 -7.28 7.23
CA PRO A 67 -6.59 -7.84 5.90
C PRO A 67 -5.30 -8.48 5.39
N GLY A 68 -5.47 -9.53 4.58
CA GLY A 68 -4.35 -10.22 3.95
C GLY A 68 -3.63 -9.33 2.92
N VAL A 69 -2.37 -9.69 2.62
CA VAL A 69 -1.54 -8.99 1.62
C VAL A 69 -2.27 -8.84 0.28
N GLU A 70 -2.85 -9.93 -0.22
CA GLU A 70 -3.59 -9.94 -1.48
C GLU A 70 -4.79 -8.97 -1.46
N GLN A 71 -5.57 -8.95 -0.39
CA GLN A 71 -6.74 -8.08 -0.27
C GLN A 71 -6.37 -6.59 -0.31
N VAL A 72 -5.27 -6.22 0.35
CA VAL A 72 -4.78 -4.84 0.35
C VAL A 72 -4.21 -4.47 -1.02
N LEU A 73 -3.44 -5.36 -1.66
CA LEU A 73 -2.91 -5.11 -3.01
C LEU A 73 -4.01 -5.00 -4.06
N GLU A 74 -5.01 -5.88 -4.01
CA GLU A 74 -6.19 -5.82 -4.87
C GLU A 74 -6.95 -4.51 -4.67
N ALA A 75 -7.17 -4.08 -3.43
CA ALA A 75 -7.91 -2.85 -3.16
C ALA A 75 -7.15 -1.57 -3.50
N LEU A 76 -5.82 -1.58 -3.41
CA LEU A 76 -5.00 -0.45 -3.86
C LEU A 76 -5.16 -0.18 -5.36
N GLU A 77 -5.55 -1.19 -6.14
CA GLU A 77 -5.75 -1.14 -7.60
C GLU A 77 -4.67 -0.29 -8.30
N PRO A 78 -3.37 -0.61 -8.14
CA PRO A 78 -2.32 0.19 -8.75
C PRO A 78 -2.40 0.08 -10.27
N HIS A 79 -2.20 1.20 -10.98
CA HIS A 79 -2.18 1.18 -12.45
C HIS A 79 -1.12 0.18 -12.92
N THR A 80 -1.53 -0.80 -13.72
CA THR A 80 -0.77 -2.01 -14.13
C THR A 80 0.56 -1.73 -14.83
N ALA A 81 0.89 -0.48 -15.13
CA ALA A 81 2.07 -0.10 -15.90
C ALA A 81 3.34 0.13 -15.04
N THR A 82 3.23 0.23 -13.71
CA THR A 82 4.31 0.85 -12.91
C THR A 82 4.55 0.22 -11.53
N VAL A 83 4.03 -0.99 -11.30
CA VAL A 83 4.49 -1.85 -10.19
C VAL A 83 5.86 -2.42 -10.57
N SER A 84 6.92 -1.68 -10.25
CA SER A 84 8.27 -2.25 -10.24
C SER A 84 8.41 -3.05 -8.96
N ASP A 85 8.35 -4.37 -9.12
CA ASP A 85 8.55 -5.37 -8.08
C ASP A 85 9.84 -5.10 -7.28
N PHE A 86 9.67 -4.48 -6.12
CA PHE A 86 10.49 -4.80 -4.95
C PHE A 86 9.53 -5.30 -3.87
N LEU A 87 8.83 -6.39 -4.20
CA LEU A 87 8.48 -7.41 -3.23
C LEU A 87 9.80 -7.96 -2.67
N HIS A 88 10.46 -7.21 -1.78
CA HIS A 88 11.41 -7.80 -0.84
C HIS A 88 10.56 -8.64 0.12
N LEU A 89 10.17 -9.80 -0.40
CA LEU A 89 9.63 -10.92 0.33
C LEU A 89 10.73 -11.39 1.27
N VAL A 90 10.79 -10.80 2.45
CA VAL A 90 11.12 -11.60 3.62
C VAL A 90 9.92 -12.53 3.83
N ASN A 91 10.05 -13.75 3.31
CA ASN A 91 9.16 -14.92 3.46
C ASN A 91 7.92 -15.02 2.54
N TYR A 92 8.15 -15.21 1.24
CA TYR A 92 7.31 -16.11 0.44
C TYR A 92 8.09 -17.42 0.28
N HIS A 93 7.80 -18.41 1.11
CA HIS A 93 8.12 -19.79 0.77
C HIS A 93 6.84 -20.37 0.16
N VAL A 94 6.88 -20.57 -1.16
CA VAL A 94 6.01 -21.54 -1.85
C VAL A 94 6.40 -22.94 -1.39
#